data_AF-A0A2E5X2D0-F1
#
_entry.id   AF-A0A2E5X2D0-F1
#
_cell.length_a   1.000
_cell.length_b   1.000
_cell.length_c   1.000
_cell.angle_alpha   90.00
_cell.angle_beta   90.00
_cell.angle_gamma   90.00
#
_symmetry.space_group_name_H-M   'P 1'
#
loop_
_entity.id
_entity.type
_entity.pdbx_description
1 polymer ?
#
loop_
_entity_poly.entity_id
_entity_poly.type
_entity_poly.pdbx_seq_one_letter_code
_entity_poly.pdbx_strand_id
1 'polypeptide(L)'
;MNSSTNAERAGAGRDIRAVVSWLALVLGPLAWVVLGVSVIWDGEQVAAGVHLTGLGLEARSCPGCLLCGLSRAVAHVSHGELGAALGANGLVLFAYPGLCLLALAPAWALAYLLRLRKS
;
A
#
# COMPACT_ATOMS: atom_id res chain seq x y z
N MET A 1 5.56 -10.77 -42.85
CA MET A 1 4.97 -9.58 -42.17
C MET A 1 4.71 -9.81 -40.67
N ASN A 2 5.51 -10.63 -39.95
CA ASN A 2 5.28 -10.94 -38.52
C ASN A 2 6.41 -10.47 -37.57
N SER A 3 7.46 -9.83 -38.09
CA SER A 3 8.62 -9.41 -37.29
C SER A 3 8.40 -8.09 -36.56
N SER A 4 7.67 -7.14 -37.17
CA SER A 4 7.39 -5.82 -36.58
C SER A 4 6.45 -5.90 -35.38
N THR A 5 5.38 -6.70 -35.46
CA THR A 5 4.38 -6.83 -34.38
C THR A 5 4.92 -7.52 -33.11
N ASN A 6 5.90 -8.41 -33.25
CA ASN A 6 6.57 -9.02 -32.11
C ASN A 6 7.57 -8.07 -31.43
N ALA A 7 8.25 -7.21 -32.21
CA ALA A 7 9.15 -6.20 -31.68
C ALA A 7 8.38 -5.10 -30.92
N GLU A 8 7.24 -4.65 -31.45
CA GLU A 8 6.37 -3.66 -30.78
C GLU A 8 5.78 -4.19 -29.47
N ARG A 9 5.34 -5.46 -29.43
CA ARG A 9 4.86 -6.10 -28.20
C ARG A 9 5.98 -6.30 -27.17
N ALA A 10 7.20 -6.61 -27.62
CA ALA A 10 8.36 -6.75 -26.74
C ALA A 10 8.82 -5.41 -26.15
N GLY A 11 8.74 -4.32 -26.92
CA GLY A 11 8.99 -2.95 -26.45
C GLY A 11 7.96 -2.50 -25.42
N ALA A 12 6.67 -2.62 -25.75
CA ALA A 12 5.58 -2.24 -24.85
C ALA A 12 5.59 -3.03 -23.53
N GLY A 13 5.92 -4.33 -23.58
CA GLY A 13 6.05 -5.16 -22.37
C GLY A 13 7.22 -4.76 -21.47
N ARG A 14 8.29 -4.18 -22.03
CA ARG A 14 9.44 -3.67 -21.27
C ARG A 14 9.10 -2.34 -20.58
N ASP A 15 8.38 -1.46 -21.26
CA ASP A 15 7.95 -0.17 -20.70
C ASP A 15 6.94 -0.36 -19.56
N ILE A 16 5.95 -1.25 -19.72
CA ILE A 16 4.99 -1.55 -18.64
C ILE A 16 5.70 -2.10 -17.40
N ARG A 17 6.65 -3.03 -17.57
CA ARG A 17 7.42 -3.58 -16.44
C ARG A 17 8.27 -2.53 -15.74
N ALA A 18 8.84 -1.58 -16.49
CA ALA A 18 9.58 -0.46 -15.92
C ALA A 18 8.67 0.47 -15.12
N VAL A 19 7.50 0.83 -15.66
CA VAL A 19 6.50 1.66 -14.97
C VAL A 19 6.02 0.98 -13.68
N VAL A 20 5.68 -0.32 -13.73
CA VAL A 20 5.26 -1.08 -12.54
C VAL A 20 6.38 -1.16 -11.50
N SER A 21 7.64 -1.32 -11.93
CA SER A 21 8.79 -1.34 -11.02
C SER A 21 8.99 0.01 -10.33
N TRP A 22 8.84 1.12 -11.05
CA TRP A 22 8.87 2.46 -10.47
C TRP A 22 7.72 2.71 -9.50
N LEU A 23 6.49 2.33 -9.87
CA LEU A 23 5.34 2.41 -8.98
C LEU A 23 5.55 1.58 -7.70
N ALA A 24 6.10 0.37 -7.82
CA ALA A 24 6.42 -0.47 -6.67
C ALA A 24 7.46 0.17 -5.74
N LEU A 25 8.49 0.82 -6.31
CA LEU A 25 9.52 1.50 -5.53
C LEU A 25 9.00 2.74 -4.78
N VAL A 26 8.00 3.42 -5.32
CA VAL A 26 7.41 4.60 -4.65
C VAL A 26 6.31 4.19 -3.67
N LEU A 27 5.40 3.33 -4.10
CA LEU A 27 4.22 2.96 -3.32
C LEU A 27 4.54 1.93 -2.22
N GLY A 28 5.58 1.11 -2.40
CA GLY A 28 5.94 0.10 -1.41
C GLY A 28 6.45 0.67 -0.09
N PRO A 29 7.37 1.65 -0.07
CA PRO A 29 7.74 2.36 1.16
C PRO A 29 6.54 3.04 1.82
N LEU A 30 5.63 3.62 1.01
CA LEU A 30 4.41 4.22 1.54
C LEU A 30 3.50 3.18 2.21
N ALA A 31 3.34 1.99 1.60
CA ALA A 31 2.61 0.88 2.20
C ALA A 31 3.25 0.40 3.51
N TRP A 32 4.59 0.36 3.58
CA TRP A 32 5.33 0.09 4.81
C TRP A 32 5.04 1.10 5.91
N VAL A 33 5.00 2.40 5.60
CA VAL A 33 4.64 3.45 6.56
C VAL A 33 3.20 3.25 7.04
N VAL A 34 2.26 2.97 6.13
CA VAL A 34 0.85 2.73 6.49
C VAL A 34 0.71 1.52 7.42
N LEU A 35 1.36 0.40 7.09
CA LEU A 35 1.35 -0.80 7.94
C LEU A 35 2.08 -0.57 9.27
N GLY A 36 3.17 0.20 9.27
CA GLY A 36 3.87 0.56 10.50
C GLY A 36 2.99 1.39 11.43
N VAL A 37 2.30 2.39 10.88
CA VAL A 37 1.33 3.20 11.62
C VAL A 37 0.18 2.33 12.15
N SER A 38 -0.32 1.39 11.36
CA SER A 38 -1.42 0.52 11.77
C SER A 38 -1.05 -0.50 12.85
N VAL A 39 0.23 -0.80 13.02
CA VAL A 39 0.76 -1.66 14.10
C VAL A 39 1.08 -0.87 15.37
N ILE A 40 1.49 0.40 15.23
CA ILE A 40 1.89 1.23 16.37
C ILE A 40 0.68 1.91 17.05
N TRP A 41 -0.36 2.25 16.28
CA TRP A 41 -1.55 2.94 16.77
C TRP A 41 -2.82 2.13 16.54
N ASP A 42 -3.65 2.03 17.58
CA ASP A 42 -4.99 1.42 17.50
C ASP A 42 -5.95 2.23 16.64
N GLY A 43 -7.02 1.58 16.18
CA GLY A 43 -8.06 2.20 15.34
C GLY A 43 -8.62 3.49 15.93
N GLU A 44 -8.84 3.55 17.24
CA GLU A 44 -9.32 4.75 17.95
C GLU A 44 -8.25 5.86 18.04
N GLN A 45 -6.98 5.51 18.13
CA GLN A 45 -5.90 6.51 18.13
C GLN A 45 -5.67 7.08 16.73
N VAL A 46 -5.84 6.24 15.69
CA VAL A 46 -5.87 6.69 14.29
C VAL A 46 -7.09 7.59 14.05
N ALA A 47 -8.25 7.23 14.58
CA ALA A 47 -9.48 8.01 14.53
C ALA A 47 -9.35 9.42 15.13
N ALA A 48 -8.70 9.48 16.29
CA ALA A 48 -8.44 10.72 17.02
C ALA A 48 -7.28 11.53 16.45
N GLY A 49 -6.60 11.04 15.39
CA GLY A 49 -5.49 11.75 14.78
C GLY A 49 -4.25 11.84 15.66
N VAL A 50 -4.10 10.95 16.65
CA VAL A 50 -2.96 10.97 17.60
C VAL A 50 -1.63 10.87 16.85
N HIS A 51 -1.55 10.04 15.81
CA HIS A 51 -0.40 9.92 14.92
C HIS A 51 -0.01 11.24 14.21
N LEU A 52 -0.92 12.20 14.10
CA LEU A 52 -0.69 13.52 13.48
C LEU A 52 -0.38 14.62 14.49
N THR A 53 -0.83 14.46 15.74
CA THR A 53 -0.54 15.44 16.81
C THR A 53 0.96 15.62 17.07
N GLY A 54 1.76 14.54 16.93
CA GLY A 54 3.23 14.62 17.02
C GLY A 54 3.89 15.45 15.90
N LEU A 55 3.16 15.72 14.80
CA LEU A 55 3.61 16.55 13.68
C LEU A 55 3.04 17.98 13.75
N GLY A 56 2.34 18.34 14.84
CA GLY A 56 1.69 19.64 14.99
C GLY A 56 0.44 19.83 14.11
N LEU A 57 -0.09 18.75 13.54
CA LEU A 57 -1.31 18.77 12.74
C LEU A 57 -2.51 18.40 13.61
N GLU A 58 -3.40 19.36 13.87
CA GLU A 58 -4.67 19.09 14.54
C GLU A 58 -5.66 18.47 13.57
N ALA A 59 -5.78 17.14 13.60
CA ALA A 59 -6.84 16.45 12.89
C ALA A 59 -8.12 16.45 13.73
N ARG A 60 -9.21 16.98 13.18
CA ARG A 60 -10.54 16.83 13.80
C ARG A 60 -11.01 15.38 13.61
N SER A 61 -11.51 14.77 14.69
CA SER A 61 -12.11 13.43 14.65
C SER A 61 -13.18 13.35 13.56
N CYS A 62 -12.92 12.59 12.50
CA CYS A 62 -13.88 12.37 11.43
C CYS A 62 -14.72 11.13 11.74
N PRO A 63 -16.06 11.23 11.85
CA PRO A 63 -16.89 10.12 12.32
C PRO A 63 -17.09 8.96 11.33
N GLY A 64 -16.65 9.04 10.07
CA GLY A 64 -16.84 7.89 9.17
C GLY A 64 -16.72 8.14 7.68
N CYS A 65 -15.73 8.92 7.22
CA CYS A 65 -15.43 8.92 5.79
C CYS A 65 -14.93 7.53 5.34
N LEU A 66 -15.20 7.11 4.09
CA LEU A 66 -14.82 5.78 3.60
C LEU A 66 -13.33 5.48 3.82
N LEU A 67 -12.47 6.47 3.57
CA LEU A 67 -11.02 6.37 3.80
C LEU A 67 -10.66 6.29 5.28
N CYS A 68 -11.32 7.08 6.12
CA CYS A 68 -11.14 7.10 7.57
C CYS A 68 -11.52 5.74 8.18
N GLY A 69 -12.66 5.19 7.76
CA GLY A 69 -13.11 3.86 8.17
C GLY A 69 -12.18 2.77 7.67
N LEU A 70 -11.60 2.92 6.47
CA LEU A 70 -10.60 1.98 5.95
C LEU A 70 -9.30 2.02 6.76
N SER A 71 -8.81 3.21 7.12
CA SER A 71 -7.62 3.36 7.97
C SER A 71 -7.81 2.72 9.34
N ARG A 72 -8.98 2.92 9.97
CA ARG A 72 -9.33 2.25 11.24
C ARG A 72 -9.41 0.74 11.06
N ALA A 73 -10.07 0.28 10.01
CA ALA A 73 -10.20 -1.15 9.75
C ALA A 73 -8.83 -1.82 9.57
N VAL A 74 -7.90 -1.18 8.85
CA VAL A 74 -6.52 -1.66 8.69
C VAL A 74 -5.79 -1.74 10.04
N ALA A 75 -5.97 -0.76 10.92
CA ALA A 75 -5.44 -0.81 12.29
C ALA A 75 -6.04 -1.95 13.11
N HIS A 76 -7.37 -2.14 13.10
CA HIS A 76 -8.01 -3.26 13.78
C HIS A 76 -7.54 -4.63 13.26
N VAL A 77 -7.36 -4.81 11.95
CA VAL A 77 -6.80 -6.05 11.40
C VAL A 77 -5.36 -6.28 11.87
N SER A 78 -4.55 -5.23 11.96
CA SER A 78 -3.17 -5.31 12.43
C SER A 78 -3.07 -5.77 13.89
N HIS A 79 -4.10 -5.48 14.70
CA HIS A 79 -4.22 -5.91 16.10
C HIS A 79 -5.00 -7.22 16.30
N GLY A 80 -5.43 -7.88 15.20
CA GLY A 80 -6.16 -9.15 15.24
C GLY A 80 -7.67 -9.03 15.46
N GLU A 81 -8.23 -7.82 15.45
CA GLU A 81 -9.64 -7.54 15.71
C GLU A 81 -10.47 -7.53 14.42
N LEU A 82 -10.56 -8.68 13.75
CA LEU A 82 -11.25 -8.77 12.44
C LEU A 82 -12.73 -8.36 12.50
N GLY A 83 -13.42 -8.66 13.61
CA GLY A 83 -14.82 -8.28 13.80
C GLY A 83 -15.01 -6.75 13.84
N ALA A 84 -14.17 -6.04 14.59
CA ALA A 84 -14.18 -4.59 14.64
C ALA A 84 -13.78 -3.98 13.29
N ALA A 85 -12.80 -4.59 12.59
CA ALA A 85 -12.38 -4.15 11.27
C ALA A 85 -13.49 -4.22 10.22
N LEU A 86 -14.24 -5.33 10.18
CA LEU A 86 -15.38 -5.48 9.27
C LEU A 86 -16.53 -4.54 9.60
N GLY A 87 -16.74 -4.26 10.89
CA GLY A 87 -17.69 -3.24 11.35
C GLY A 87 -17.30 -1.82 10.93
N ALA A 88 -16.00 -1.53 10.83
CA ALA A 88 -15.49 -0.23 10.39
C ALA A 88 -15.52 -0.07 8.87
N ASN A 89 -15.02 -1.05 8.11
CA ASN A 89 -15.07 -1.05 6.64
C ASN A 89 -14.78 -2.44 6.03
N GLY A 90 -15.76 -3.04 5.36
CA GLY A 90 -15.62 -4.34 4.71
C GLY A 90 -14.57 -4.41 3.60
N LEU A 91 -14.19 -3.27 2.99
CA LEU A 91 -13.11 -3.22 1.98
C LEU A 91 -11.75 -3.63 2.54
N VAL A 92 -11.59 -3.66 3.87
CA VAL A 92 -10.35 -4.06 4.53
C VAL A 92 -9.90 -5.47 4.13
N LEU A 93 -10.84 -6.37 3.80
CA LEU A 93 -10.54 -7.74 3.33
C LEU A 93 -9.70 -7.76 2.06
N PHE A 94 -9.81 -6.73 1.22
CA PHE A 94 -9.01 -6.60 -0.01
C PHE A 94 -7.86 -5.60 0.17
N ALA A 95 -8.11 -4.50 0.89
CA ALA A 95 -7.12 -3.44 1.07
C ALA A 95 -5.91 -3.91 1.90
N TYR A 96 -6.14 -4.66 2.99
CA TYR A 96 -5.07 -5.14 3.86
C TYR A 96 -4.09 -6.09 3.15
N PRO A 97 -4.52 -7.18 2.48
CA PRO A 97 -3.59 -8.03 1.73
C PRO A 97 -2.94 -7.27 0.56
N GLY A 98 -3.67 -6.33 -0.08
CA GLY A 98 -3.10 -5.46 -1.10
C GLY A 98 -1.94 -4.61 -0.58
N LEU A 99 -2.09 -4.03 0.61
CA LEU A 99 -1.03 -3.27 1.29
C LEU A 99 0.17 -4.15 1.63
N CYS A 100 -0.06 -5.36 2.14
CA CYS A 100 1.02 -6.32 2.42
C CYS A 100 1.81 -6.69 1.15
N LEU A 101 1.11 -6.98 0.05
CA LEU A 101 1.76 -7.28 -1.23
C LEU A 101 2.54 -6.07 -1.76
N LEU A 102 1.98 -4.87 -1.64
CA LEU A 102 2.63 -3.64 -2.06
C LEU A 102 3.88 -3.34 -1.23
N ALA A 103 3.85 -3.61 0.08
CA ALA A 103 5.01 -3.49 0.97
C ALA A 103 6.15 -4.48 0.61
N LEU A 104 5.83 -5.62 0.01
CA LEU A 104 6.81 -6.61 -0.47
C LEU A 104 7.31 -6.31 -1.90
N ALA A 105 6.56 -5.53 -2.68
CA ALA A 105 6.88 -5.22 -4.08
C ALA A 105 8.28 -4.55 -4.31
N PRO A 106 8.79 -3.67 -3.42
CA PRO A 106 10.13 -3.10 -3.56
C PRO A 106 11.25 -4.14 -3.57
N ALA A 107 11.15 -5.20 -2.77
CA ALA A 107 12.16 -6.26 -2.74
C ALA A 107 12.25 -6.97 -4.09
N TRP A 108 11.09 -7.21 -4.72
CA TRP A 108 11.01 -7.80 -6.05
C TRP A 108 11.52 -6.83 -7.14
N ALA A 109 11.10 -5.57 -7.10
CA ALA A 109 11.55 -4.54 -8.05
C ALA A 109 13.06 -4.32 -7.98
N LEU A 110 13.64 -4.29 -6.77
CA LEU A 110 15.08 -4.18 -6.57
C LEU A 110 15.82 -5.39 -7.14
N ALA A 111 15.34 -6.61 -6.86
CA ALA A 111 15.93 -7.83 -7.42
C ALA A 111 15.88 -7.84 -8.96
N TYR A 112 14.80 -7.33 -9.56
CA TYR A 112 14.65 -7.22 -11.01
C TYR A 112 15.63 -6.21 -11.62
N LEU A 113 15.73 -5.00 -11.06
CA LEU A 113 16.66 -3.97 -11.53
C LEU A 113 18.13 -4.40 -11.39
N LEU A 114 18.47 -5.09 -10.30
CA LEU A 114 19.81 -5.65 -10.10
C LEU A 114 20.15 -6.73 -11.15
N ARG A 115 19.17 -7.53 -11.58
CA ARG A 115 19.36 -8.50 -12.67
C ARG A 115 19.57 -7.81 -14.01
N LEU A 116 18.80 -6.75 -14.31
CA LEU A 116 18.96 -5.98 -15.54
C LEU A 116 20.32 -5.28 -15.64
N ARG A 117 20.90 -4.83 -14.52
CA ARG A 117 22.23 -4.22 -14.51
C ARG A 117 23.37 -5.22 -14.82
N LYS A 118 23.15 -6.51 -14.61
CA LYS A 118 24.15 -7.57 -14.82
C LYS A 118 24.12 -8.19 -16.23
N SER A 119 23.05 -7.96 -17.00
CA SER A 119 22.93 -8.36 -18.40
C SER A 119 23.39 -7.25 -19.33
#